data_AF-A0A1F9FEX2-F1
#
_entry.id   AF-A0A1F9FEX2-F1
#
_cell.length_a   1.000
_cell.length_b   1.000
_cell.length_c   1.000
_cell.angle_alpha   90.00
_cell.angle_beta   90.00
_cell.angle_gamma   90.00
#
_symmetry.space_group_name_H-M   'P 1'
#
loop_
_entity.id
_entity.type
_entity.pdbx_description
1 polymer ?
#
loop_
_entity_poly.entity_id
_entity_poly.type
_entity_poly.pdbx_seq_one_letter_code
_entity_poly.pdbx_strand_id
1 'polypeptide(L)'
;MTRGRACTTSVALALTLAVSGAVVVAACDAAPFAAGASPPALAVSASVEGRGLAPPDPAPVSRSERRVEVVVGGDGLERSLARAGLPRDVLDQLDAALIGRLDLFAHAGPGAALTLWTVDGALVAARVAPPRQAPTMAVRYQGVGALPGFYDQHGRALRGQLLARPVALGRITSRFGDRFDALAGRAARHHGVDYGVPVGTPVVAVARGRVQVVGEGARAGRYVKLAHENGYQSSYLHLDARAPCVEVGALVEQGQVIAASGDTGRTTGPHLHYELRVAGLPVDPLATLPPPAAALGPRARGGHLALIRHLEETR
;
A
#
# COMPACT_ATOMS: atom_id res chain seq x y z
N MET A 1 -45.77 -25.97 -48.95
CA MET A 1 -46.07 -24.58 -48.49
C MET A 1 -44.98 -24.17 -47.51
N THR A 2 -44.38 -23.02 -47.80
CA THR A 2 -43.17 -22.40 -47.24
C THR A 2 -43.33 -21.90 -45.81
N ARG A 3 -42.31 -22.11 -44.96
CA ARG A 3 -41.95 -21.16 -43.89
C ARG A 3 -40.43 -21.04 -43.78
N GLY A 4 -39.89 -19.97 -44.33
CA GLY A 4 -38.51 -19.53 -44.11
C GLY A 4 -38.39 -18.93 -42.70
N ARG A 5 -37.33 -19.31 -41.98
CA ARG A 5 -36.93 -18.67 -40.72
C ARG A 5 -35.99 -17.52 -41.06
N ALA A 6 -36.35 -16.30 -40.66
CA ALA A 6 -35.46 -15.15 -40.69
C ALA A 6 -34.48 -15.24 -39.51
N CYS A 7 -33.18 -15.26 -39.82
CA CYS A 7 -32.11 -15.01 -38.85
C CYS A 7 -32.07 -13.51 -38.55
N THR A 8 -32.32 -13.12 -37.31
CA THR A 8 -31.94 -11.81 -36.78
C THR A 8 -30.75 -11.98 -35.86
N THR A 9 -29.58 -11.55 -36.35
CA THR A 9 -28.34 -11.46 -35.58
C THR A 9 -28.35 -10.14 -34.80
N SER A 10 -28.60 -10.19 -33.50
CA SER A 10 -28.42 -9.03 -32.61
C SER A 10 -27.03 -9.09 -31.99
N VAL A 11 -26.20 -8.10 -32.30
CA VAL A 11 -24.90 -7.87 -31.64
C VAL A 11 -25.16 -7.01 -30.40
N ALA A 12 -25.03 -7.59 -29.21
CA ALA A 12 -25.02 -6.85 -27.95
C ALA A 12 -23.56 -6.49 -27.61
N LEU A 13 -23.24 -5.20 -27.61
CA LEU A 13 -21.98 -4.69 -27.09
C LEU A 13 -22.13 -4.46 -25.58
N ALA A 14 -21.63 -5.39 -24.76
CA ALA A 14 -21.59 -5.21 -23.31
C ALA A 14 -20.34 -4.42 -22.92
N LEU A 15 -20.53 -3.20 -22.40
CA LEU A 15 -19.47 -2.43 -21.76
C LEU A 15 -19.56 -2.66 -20.24
N THR A 16 -18.69 -3.51 -19.69
CA THR A 16 -18.66 -3.80 -18.25
C THR A 16 -17.71 -2.81 -17.55
N LEU A 17 -18.27 -1.86 -16.79
CA LEU A 17 -17.54 -1.09 -15.79
C LEU A 17 -17.85 -1.68 -14.41
N ALA A 18 -16.88 -2.38 -13.83
CA ALA A 18 -16.99 -2.92 -12.49
C ALA A 18 -16.54 -1.86 -11.46
N VAL A 19 -17.51 -1.15 -10.86
CA VAL A 19 -17.32 -0.52 -9.55
C VAL A 19 -18.52 -0.93 -8.68
N SER A 20 -18.23 -1.70 -7.63
CA SER A 20 -19.14 -2.09 -6.55
C SER A 20 -20.48 -2.74 -6.95
N GLY A 21 -20.46 -4.06 -7.17
CA GLY A 21 -21.57 -4.97 -6.83
C GLY A 21 -22.97 -4.77 -7.44
N ALA A 22 -23.18 -3.82 -8.34
CA ALA A 22 -24.45 -3.62 -9.03
C ALA A 22 -24.33 -4.07 -10.50
N VAL A 23 -25.19 -4.99 -10.91
CA VAL A 23 -25.42 -5.26 -12.34
C VAL A 23 -26.48 -4.25 -12.81
N VAL A 24 -26.08 -3.25 -13.57
CA VAL A 24 -27.02 -2.37 -14.27
C VAL A 24 -27.37 -3.05 -15.59
N VAL A 25 -28.56 -3.64 -15.67
CA VAL A 25 -29.11 -4.11 -16.94
C VAL A 25 -29.88 -2.95 -17.57
N ALA A 26 -29.28 -2.28 -18.55
CA ALA A 26 -30.02 -1.36 -19.40
C ALA A 26 -30.64 -2.17 -20.55
N ALA A 27 -31.95 -2.43 -20.48
CA ALA A 27 -32.71 -2.93 -21.61
C ALA A 27 -33.13 -1.74 -22.48
N CYS A 28 -32.69 -1.70 -23.74
CA CYS A 28 -33.26 -0.81 -24.75
C CYS A 28 -34.22 -1.63 -25.60
N ASP A 29 -35.52 -1.52 -25.33
CA ASP A 29 -36.53 -1.98 -26.27
C ASP A 29 -36.66 -0.94 -27.39
N ALA A 30 -35.94 -1.16 -28.49
CA ALA A 30 -36.17 -0.41 -29.72
C ALA A 30 -37.39 -1.00 -30.44
N ALA A 31 -38.55 -0.36 -30.29
CA ALA A 31 -39.70 -0.65 -31.14
C ALA A 31 -39.39 -0.21 -32.60
N PRO A 32 -39.87 -0.94 -33.63
CA PRO A 32 -39.63 -0.58 -35.02
C PRO A 32 -40.28 0.77 -35.35
N PHE A 33 -39.51 1.69 -35.95
CA PHE A 33 -40.00 2.96 -36.49
C PHE A 33 -40.17 2.84 -38.01
N ALA A 34 -41.22 3.45 -38.56
CA ALA A 34 -41.41 3.52 -40.01
C ALA A 34 -40.33 4.38 -40.68
N ALA A 35 -39.91 4.01 -41.89
CA ALA A 35 -38.91 4.74 -42.65
C ALA A 35 -39.36 6.18 -42.93
N GLY A 36 -38.59 7.18 -42.47
CA GLY A 36 -38.80 8.60 -42.78
C GLY A 36 -39.06 9.55 -41.61
N ALA A 37 -39.02 9.09 -40.35
CA ALA A 37 -39.22 9.95 -39.18
C ALA A 37 -38.01 9.94 -38.22
N SER A 38 -37.71 11.10 -37.62
CA SER A 38 -36.59 11.27 -36.67
C SER A 38 -36.79 10.44 -35.40
N PRO A 39 -35.74 9.78 -34.87
CA PRO A 39 -35.86 8.98 -33.66
C PRO A 39 -36.11 9.86 -32.42
N PRO A 40 -36.92 9.42 -31.45
CA PRO A 40 -37.14 10.16 -30.20
C PRO A 40 -35.91 10.11 -29.30
N ALA A 41 -35.72 11.16 -28.50
CA ALA A 41 -34.64 11.23 -27.50
C ALA A 41 -34.88 10.19 -26.39
N LEU A 42 -33.88 9.35 -26.10
CA LEU A 42 -33.93 8.38 -25.01
C LEU A 42 -33.93 9.10 -23.65
N ALA A 43 -34.97 8.86 -22.85
CA ALA A 43 -34.97 9.16 -21.42
C ALA A 43 -34.75 7.85 -20.64
N VAL A 44 -33.66 7.75 -19.89
CA VAL A 44 -33.37 6.62 -19.00
C VAL A 44 -33.88 6.98 -17.60
N SER A 45 -34.82 6.20 -17.08
CA SER A 45 -35.25 6.24 -15.67
C SER A 45 -34.95 4.89 -15.03
N ALA A 46 -34.28 4.91 -13.86
CA ALA A 46 -33.98 3.72 -13.08
C ALA A 46 -34.89 3.69 -11.85
N SER A 47 -35.67 2.62 -11.70
CA SER A 47 -36.51 2.37 -10.52
C SER A 47 -35.97 1.14 -9.79
N VAL A 48 -35.72 1.27 -8.49
CA VAL A 48 -35.34 0.15 -7.61
C VAL A 48 -36.59 -0.27 -6.84
N GLU A 49 -37.25 -1.36 -7.25
CA GLU A 49 -38.32 -1.97 -6.46
C GLU A 49 -37.72 -2.87 -5.39
N GLY A 50 -37.73 -2.39 -4.15
CA GLY A 50 -37.35 -3.16 -2.97
C GLY A 50 -38.44 -4.13 -2.55
N ARG A 51 -38.26 -5.41 -2.83
CA ARG A 51 -38.79 -6.48 -1.97
C ARG A 51 -37.70 -6.80 -0.95
N GLY A 52 -37.95 -6.40 0.30
CA GLY A 52 -37.04 -6.67 1.42
C GLY A 52 -36.88 -8.17 1.66
N LEU A 53 -35.93 -8.79 0.98
CA LEU A 53 -35.13 -9.80 1.66
C LEU A 53 -34.29 -9.02 2.66
N ALA A 54 -34.41 -9.37 3.94
CA ALA A 54 -33.34 -9.06 4.89
C ALA A 54 -32.02 -9.40 4.18
N PRO A 55 -30.98 -8.53 4.25
CA PRO A 55 -29.68 -8.91 3.72
C PRO A 55 -29.41 -10.32 4.24
N PRO A 56 -29.04 -11.29 3.38
CA PRO A 56 -28.64 -12.59 3.89
C PRO A 56 -27.65 -12.29 4.99
N ASP A 57 -27.94 -12.73 6.22
CA ASP A 57 -26.99 -12.66 7.31
C ASP A 57 -25.67 -13.08 6.69
N PRO A 58 -24.62 -12.23 6.69
CA PRO A 58 -23.41 -12.53 5.97
C PRO A 58 -23.02 -13.92 6.43
N ALA A 59 -23.17 -14.91 5.54
CA ALA A 59 -22.92 -16.30 5.89
C ALA A 59 -21.53 -16.26 6.53
N PRO A 60 -21.35 -16.75 7.77
CA PRO A 60 -20.11 -16.55 8.48
C PRO A 60 -19.01 -17.11 7.60
N VAL A 61 -18.28 -16.21 6.94
CA VAL A 61 -17.08 -16.57 6.21
C VAL A 61 -16.15 -16.88 7.36
N SER A 62 -16.04 -18.17 7.69
CA SER A 62 -15.16 -18.59 8.77
C SER A 62 -13.76 -18.15 8.34
N ARG A 63 -13.30 -17.02 8.84
CA ARG A 63 -11.90 -16.62 8.74
C ARG A 63 -11.14 -17.79 9.33
N SER A 64 -10.39 -18.52 8.51
CA SER A 64 -9.65 -19.68 9.01
C SER A 64 -8.41 -19.13 9.71
N GLU A 65 -8.62 -18.63 10.93
CA GLU A 65 -7.51 -18.31 11.81
C GLU A 65 -6.77 -19.60 12.12
N ARG A 66 -5.49 -19.60 11.82
CA ARG A 66 -4.63 -20.77 11.97
C ARG A 66 -3.41 -20.39 12.77
N ARG A 67 -3.25 -21.05 13.91
CA ARG A 67 -2.01 -21.08 14.69
C ARG A 67 -1.17 -22.28 14.25
N VAL A 68 0.10 -22.03 13.96
CA VAL A 68 1.05 -23.06 13.54
C VAL A 68 2.31 -22.94 14.37
N GLU A 69 2.73 -24.05 14.98
CA GLU A 69 3.98 -24.16 15.73
C GLU A 69 4.98 -24.98 14.92
N VAL A 70 6.20 -24.47 14.78
CA VAL A 70 7.26 -25.07 13.97
C VAL A 70 8.57 -25.06 14.74
N VAL A 71 9.27 -26.18 14.75
CA VAL A 71 10.68 -26.24 15.18
C VAL A 71 11.53 -26.44 13.93
N VAL A 72 12.52 -25.57 13.72
CA VAL A 72 13.38 -25.64 12.55
C VAL A 72 14.27 -26.87 12.63
N GLY A 73 14.17 -27.74 11.62
CA GLY A 73 14.99 -28.95 11.50
C GLY A 73 16.38 -28.66 10.92
N GLY A 74 17.24 -29.68 10.91
CA GLY A 74 18.58 -29.61 10.31
C GLY A 74 18.57 -29.33 8.79
N ASP A 75 17.43 -29.52 8.15
CA ASP A 75 17.21 -29.23 6.75
C ASP A 75 16.76 -27.77 6.51
N GLY A 76 16.66 -26.93 7.54
CA GLY A 76 16.49 -25.49 7.41
C GLY A 76 15.04 -24.99 7.47
N LEU A 77 14.91 -23.66 7.55
CA LEU A 77 13.67 -22.96 7.84
C LEU A 77 12.58 -23.19 6.79
N GLU A 78 12.89 -22.96 5.52
CA GLU A 78 11.91 -23.03 4.42
C GLU A 78 11.23 -24.40 4.33
N ARG A 79 12.01 -25.48 4.39
CA ARG A 79 11.49 -26.86 4.41
C ARG A 79 10.69 -27.17 5.67
N SER A 80 11.09 -26.62 6.83
CA SER A 80 10.35 -26.78 8.08
C SER A 80 8.97 -26.12 8.03
N LEU A 81 8.88 -24.91 7.46
CA LEU A 81 7.60 -24.20 7.25
C LEU A 81 6.71 -24.92 6.22
N ALA A 82 7.30 -25.38 5.11
CA ALA A 82 6.57 -26.12 4.09
C ALA A 82 5.94 -27.41 4.64
N ARG A 83 6.65 -28.16 5.49
CA ARG A 83 6.10 -29.34 6.20
C ARG A 83 4.96 -28.99 7.15
N ALA A 84 4.99 -27.80 7.74
CA ALA A 84 3.91 -27.28 8.56
C ALA A 84 2.70 -26.79 7.71
N GLY A 85 2.75 -26.96 6.38
CA GLY A 85 1.70 -26.53 5.47
C GLY A 85 1.59 -25.01 5.38
N LEU A 86 2.69 -24.29 5.57
CA LEU A 86 2.76 -22.84 5.38
C LEU A 86 3.38 -22.55 4.00
N PRO A 87 2.67 -21.81 3.14
CA PRO A 87 3.17 -21.45 1.82
C PRO A 87 4.33 -20.44 1.91
N ARG A 88 5.11 -20.35 0.83
CA ARG A 88 6.34 -19.53 0.77
C ARG A 88 6.07 -18.03 0.98
N ASP A 89 4.89 -17.56 0.61
CA ASP A 89 4.41 -16.21 0.88
C ASP A 89 4.32 -15.88 2.38
N VAL A 90 4.04 -16.86 3.25
CA VAL A 90 4.06 -16.66 4.71
C VAL A 90 5.50 -16.49 5.21
N LEU A 91 6.47 -17.21 4.62
CA LEU A 91 7.89 -17.00 4.90
C LEU A 91 8.33 -15.60 4.46
N ASP A 92 7.94 -15.17 3.26
CA ASP A 92 8.25 -13.82 2.75
C ASP A 92 7.63 -12.73 3.66
N GLN A 93 6.39 -12.93 4.14
CA GLN A 93 5.72 -12.04 5.10
C GLN A 93 6.41 -12.03 6.47
N LEU A 94 6.88 -13.18 6.94
CA LEU A 94 7.58 -13.32 8.22
C LEU A 94 8.93 -12.61 8.19
N ASP A 95 9.72 -12.83 7.14
CA ASP A 95 10.99 -12.13 6.93
C ASP A 95 10.77 -10.61 6.86
N ALA A 96 9.76 -10.19 6.08
CA ALA A 96 9.37 -8.80 6.00
C ALA A 96 8.96 -8.21 7.36
N ALA A 97 8.25 -8.96 8.21
CA ALA A 97 7.80 -8.52 9.53
C ALA A 97 8.95 -8.31 10.52
N LEU A 98 10.03 -9.08 10.38
CA LEU A 98 11.16 -9.12 11.31
C LEU A 98 12.40 -8.35 10.84
N ILE A 99 12.41 -7.86 9.60
CA ILE A 99 13.53 -7.12 9.03
C ILE A 99 13.94 -5.93 9.92
N GLY A 100 15.24 -5.81 10.18
CA GLY A 100 15.81 -4.79 11.08
C GLY A 100 15.71 -5.12 12.57
N ARG A 101 15.11 -6.28 12.94
CA ARG A 101 15.03 -6.76 14.32
C ARG A 101 15.62 -8.15 14.49
N LEU A 102 15.35 -9.05 13.57
CA LEU A 102 15.92 -10.38 13.52
C LEU A 102 16.18 -10.73 12.05
N ASP A 103 17.44 -10.97 11.70
CA ASP A 103 17.76 -11.62 10.42
C ASP A 103 17.30 -13.08 10.53
N LEU A 104 16.17 -13.37 9.90
CA LEU A 104 15.47 -14.64 10.04
C LEU A 104 16.32 -15.80 9.52
N PHE A 105 16.98 -15.64 8.37
CA PHE A 105 17.76 -16.71 7.75
C PHE A 105 19.08 -16.97 8.49
N ALA A 106 19.69 -15.94 9.08
CA ALA A 106 20.89 -16.10 9.88
C ALA A 106 20.62 -16.72 11.27
N HIS A 107 19.43 -16.51 11.84
CA HIS A 107 19.17 -16.83 13.26
C HIS A 107 18.08 -17.88 13.51
N ALA A 108 17.15 -18.10 12.58
CA ALA A 108 16.18 -19.19 12.67
C ALA A 108 16.75 -20.49 12.06
N GLY A 109 17.94 -20.87 12.53
CA GLY A 109 18.58 -22.14 12.20
C GLY A 109 18.01 -23.32 13.01
N PRO A 110 18.61 -24.52 12.89
CA PRO A 110 18.13 -25.72 13.55
C PRO A 110 17.91 -25.52 15.06
N GLY A 111 16.74 -25.95 15.55
CA GLY A 111 16.30 -25.79 16.94
C GLY A 111 15.60 -24.46 17.24
N ALA A 112 15.51 -23.52 16.29
CA ALA A 112 14.67 -22.34 16.46
C ALA A 112 13.18 -22.73 16.52
N ALA A 113 12.43 -22.14 17.46
CA ALA A 113 11.00 -22.36 17.60
C ALA A 113 10.23 -21.16 17.05
N LEU A 114 9.21 -21.42 16.23
CA LEU A 114 8.35 -20.43 15.62
C LEU A 114 6.89 -20.71 15.98
N THR A 115 6.15 -19.68 16.35
CA THR A 115 4.69 -19.70 16.46
C THR A 115 4.15 -18.64 15.51
N LEU A 116 3.29 -19.05 14.57
CA LEU A 116 2.76 -18.19 13.52
C LEU A 116 1.23 -18.20 13.57
N TRP A 117 0.63 -17.02 13.48
CA TRP A 117 -0.81 -16.83 13.38
C TRP A 117 -1.13 -16.26 12.02
N THR A 118 -1.97 -16.95 11.27
CA THR A 118 -2.37 -16.55 9.92
C THR A 118 -3.89 -16.49 9.81
N VAL A 119 -4.39 -15.56 8.99
CA VAL A 119 -5.80 -15.47 8.62
C VAL A 119 -5.84 -15.38 7.10
N ASP A 120 -6.51 -16.35 6.47
CA ASP A 120 -6.63 -16.44 5.01
C ASP A 120 -5.28 -16.35 4.27
N GLY A 121 -4.25 -17.00 4.83
CA GLY A 121 -2.87 -16.99 4.30
C GLY A 121 -2.05 -15.74 4.64
N ALA A 122 -2.65 -14.72 5.26
CA ALA A 122 -1.95 -13.51 5.66
C ALA A 122 -1.42 -13.61 7.10
N LEU A 123 -0.14 -13.28 7.31
CA LEU A 123 0.50 -13.30 8.63
C LEU A 123 -0.07 -12.18 9.52
N VAL A 124 -0.68 -12.59 10.63
CA VAL A 124 -1.23 -11.69 11.67
C VAL A 124 -0.22 -11.48 12.77
N ALA A 125 0.44 -12.54 13.22
CA ALA A 125 1.50 -12.46 14.20
C ALA A 125 2.52 -13.57 14.03
N ALA A 126 3.72 -13.33 14.56
CA ALA A 126 4.79 -14.30 14.62
C ALA A 126 5.57 -14.13 15.91
N ARG A 127 5.93 -15.24 16.53
CA ARG A 127 6.94 -15.30 17.58
C ARG A 127 8.05 -16.22 17.11
N VAL A 128 9.28 -15.71 17.05
CA VAL A 128 10.46 -16.47 16.66
C VAL A 128 11.42 -16.50 17.83
N ALA A 129 11.78 -17.70 18.28
CA ALA A 129 12.70 -17.95 19.37
C ALA A 129 13.94 -18.70 18.85
N PRO A 130 15.01 -17.98 18.47
CA PRO A 130 16.29 -18.59 18.15
C PRO A 130 16.90 -19.29 19.38
N PRO A 131 17.74 -20.33 19.21
CA PRO A 131 18.32 -21.07 20.33
C PRO A 131 19.22 -20.23 21.26
N ARG A 132 19.79 -19.13 20.76
CA ARG A 132 20.79 -18.31 21.47
C ARG A 132 20.38 -16.84 21.61
N GLN A 133 19.12 -16.50 21.35
CA GLN A 133 18.63 -15.12 21.42
C GLN A 133 17.26 -15.05 22.08
N ALA A 134 16.93 -13.87 22.61
CA ALA A 134 15.60 -13.64 23.15
C ALA A 134 14.53 -13.79 22.05
N PRO A 135 13.34 -14.32 22.37
CA PRO A 135 12.25 -14.39 21.42
C PRO A 135 11.88 -13.01 20.89
N THR A 136 11.71 -12.91 19.58
CA THR A 136 11.21 -11.71 18.90
C THR A 136 9.76 -11.95 18.49
N MET A 137 8.88 -11.02 18.87
CA MET A 137 7.48 -11.06 18.49
C MET A 137 7.14 -9.94 17.53
N ALA A 138 6.36 -10.26 16.51
CA ALA A 138 5.83 -9.35 15.51
C ALA A 138 4.31 -9.53 15.43
N VAL A 139 3.57 -8.44 15.61
CA VAL A 139 2.11 -8.46 15.57
C VAL A 139 1.63 -7.36 14.63
N ARG A 140 0.84 -7.74 13.64
CA ARG A 140 0.24 -6.83 12.68
C ARG A 140 -0.89 -6.08 13.36
N TYR A 141 -0.75 -4.75 13.43
CA TYR A 141 -1.75 -3.88 14.02
C TYR A 141 -2.20 -2.82 13.00
N GLN A 142 -3.52 -2.64 12.88
CA GLN A 142 -4.16 -1.70 11.94
C GLN A 142 -5.34 -0.95 12.62
N GLY A 143 -5.20 -0.63 13.92
CA GLY A 143 -6.24 0.06 14.68
C GLY A 143 -6.19 1.59 14.55
N VAL A 144 -7.29 2.24 14.95
CA VAL A 144 -7.39 3.70 15.00
C VAL A 144 -6.29 4.28 15.89
N GLY A 145 -5.54 5.27 15.37
CA GLY A 145 -4.43 5.90 16.10
C GLY A 145 -3.10 5.16 15.99
N ALA A 146 -2.99 4.20 15.07
CA ALA A 146 -1.73 3.55 14.71
C ALA A 146 -1.54 3.54 13.19
N LEU A 147 -0.27 3.53 12.77
CA LEU A 147 0.07 3.24 11.39
C LEU A 147 -0.08 1.74 11.15
N PRO A 148 -0.66 1.29 10.04
CA PRO A 148 -0.66 -0.13 9.68
C PRO A 148 0.77 -0.69 9.66
N GLY A 149 1.03 -1.75 10.40
CA GLY A 149 2.36 -2.34 10.43
C GLY A 149 2.55 -3.42 11.49
N PHE A 150 3.78 -3.95 11.57
CA PHE A 150 4.18 -4.90 12.59
C PHE A 150 4.83 -4.19 13.78
N TYR A 151 4.35 -4.54 14.96
CA TYR A 151 4.78 -4.00 16.25
C TYR A 151 5.25 -5.14 17.15
N ASP A 152 6.21 -4.84 18.01
CA ASP A 152 6.70 -5.79 19.02
C ASP A 152 5.71 -5.98 20.17
N GLN A 153 6.00 -6.88 21.11
CA GLN A 153 5.13 -7.11 22.27
C GLN A 153 4.92 -5.88 23.17
N HIS A 154 5.72 -4.82 23.00
CA HIS A 154 5.61 -3.57 23.75
C HIS A 154 4.89 -2.47 22.96
N GLY A 155 4.47 -2.76 21.73
CA GLY A 155 3.83 -1.81 20.83
C GLY A 155 4.84 -0.88 20.13
N ARG A 156 6.11 -1.25 20.04
CA ARG A 156 7.11 -0.49 19.26
C ARG A 156 7.15 -1.02 17.83
N ALA A 157 7.17 -0.14 16.84
CA ALA A 157 7.24 -0.56 15.45
C ALA A 157 8.53 -1.37 15.18
N LEU A 158 8.39 -2.51 14.50
CA LEU A 158 9.52 -3.40 14.20
C LEU A 158 10.36 -2.92 13.02
N ARG A 159 9.74 -2.31 12.01
CA ARG A 159 10.43 -1.67 10.88
C ARG A 159 10.65 -0.17 11.12
N GLY A 160 11.87 0.31 10.89
CA GLY A 160 12.12 1.69 10.47
C GLY A 160 11.79 1.81 8.98
N GLN A 161 10.55 2.18 8.66
CA GLN A 161 9.99 1.94 7.32
C GLN A 161 10.46 2.90 6.23
N LEU A 162 11.20 3.96 6.57
CA LEU A 162 11.57 5.01 5.65
C LEU A 162 12.97 5.52 6.02
N LEU A 163 13.82 5.76 5.02
CA LEU A 163 15.04 6.56 5.23
C LEU A 163 14.64 7.94 5.72
N ALA A 164 15.43 8.49 6.65
CA ALA A 164 15.19 9.81 7.24
C ALA A 164 15.17 10.96 6.21
N ARG A 165 15.69 10.73 5.01
CA ARG A 165 15.70 11.70 3.91
C ARG A 165 16.01 11.01 2.58
N PRO A 166 15.44 11.49 1.46
CA PRO A 166 15.67 10.96 0.11
C PRO A 166 16.94 11.51 -0.57
N VAL A 167 17.70 12.38 0.10
CA VAL A 167 18.95 12.99 -0.37
C VAL A 167 19.96 13.12 0.78
N ALA A 168 21.25 12.95 0.51
CA ALA A 168 22.29 12.88 1.54
C ALA A 168 22.64 14.24 2.19
N LEU A 169 22.62 15.35 1.44
CA LEU A 169 23.16 16.65 1.87
C LEU A 169 22.16 17.83 1.73
N GLY A 170 20.87 17.56 1.56
CA GLY A 170 19.86 18.60 1.37
C GLY A 170 19.50 19.35 2.65
N ARG A 171 19.55 20.69 2.61
CA ARG A 171 18.98 21.55 3.66
C ARG A 171 17.48 21.64 3.46
N ILE A 172 16.69 21.50 4.54
CA ILE A 172 15.25 21.76 4.48
C ILE A 172 15.03 23.26 4.22
N THR A 173 14.52 23.60 3.05
CA THR A 173 14.18 24.98 2.66
C THR A 173 12.72 25.29 2.94
N SER A 174 11.85 24.27 2.95
CA SER A 174 10.47 24.41 3.37
C SER A 174 9.93 23.14 4.01
N ARG A 175 9.12 23.31 5.07
CA ARG A 175 8.50 22.21 5.83
C ARG A 175 7.08 21.96 5.35
N PHE A 176 6.52 20.81 5.71
CA PHE A 176 5.11 20.49 5.52
C PHE A 176 4.21 21.44 6.32
N GLY A 177 3.00 21.72 5.81
CA GLY A 177 1.99 22.51 6.52
C GLY A 177 1.70 23.86 5.88
N ASP A 178 0.99 24.71 6.61
CA ASP A 178 0.56 26.02 6.11
C ASP A 178 1.74 26.98 6.00
N ARG A 179 1.87 27.61 4.83
CA ARG A 179 2.92 28.58 4.53
C ARG A 179 2.40 29.70 3.64
N PHE A 180 3.17 30.77 3.56
CA PHE A 180 2.97 31.79 2.53
C PHE A 180 3.61 31.33 1.21
N ASP A 181 2.82 31.22 0.14
CA ASP A 181 3.32 30.91 -1.20
C ASP A 181 3.76 32.21 -1.88
N ALA A 182 5.06 32.44 -1.94
CA ALA A 182 5.67 33.65 -2.50
C ALA A 182 5.37 33.83 -4.00
N LEU A 183 5.16 32.73 -4.75
CA LEU A 183 4.83 32.78 -6.18
C LEU A 183 3.35 33.06 -6.43
N ALA A 184 2.47 32.75 -5.47
CA ALA A 184 1.03 33.01 -5.57
C ALA A 184 0.56 34.22 -4.73
N GLY A 185 1.42 34.78 -3.88
CA GLY A 185 1.12 35.93 -3.00
C GLY A 185 0.06 35.65 -1.94
N ARG A 186 -0.15 34.38 -1.54
CA ARG A 186 -1.23 33.99 -0.63
C ARG A 186 -0.85 32.82 0.27
N ALA A 187 -1.64 32.60 1.31
CA ALA A 187 -1.55 31.38 2.12
C ALA A 187 -1.81 30.15 1.23
N ALA A 188 -0.96 29.13 1.41
CA ALA A 188 -1.05 27.85 0.76
C ALA A 188 -0.61 26.74 1.71
N ARG A 189 -1.13 25.54 1.49
CA ARG A 189 -0.70 24.36 2.24
C ARG A 189 0.34 23.59 1.45
N HIS A 190 1.46 23.31 2.10
CA HIS A 190 2.53 22.50 1.57
C HIS A 190 2.33 21.03 1.96
N HIS A 191 2.23 20.14 0.98
CA HIS A 191 1.97 18.71 1.19
C HIS A 191 3.23 17.84 1.27
N GLY A 192 4.41 18.46 1.29
CA GLY A 192 5.70 17.78 1.33
C GLY A 192 6.76 18.56 2.09
N VAL A 193 8.01 18.20 1.85
CA VAL A 193 9.21 18.86 2.38
C VAL A 193 10.12 19.20 1.20
N ASP A 194 10.61 20.42 1.19
CA ASP A 194 11.52 20.90 0.16
C ASP A 194 12.95 20.80 0.69
N TYR A 195 13.80 20.06 -0.02
CA TYR A 195 15.23 19.94 0.23
C TYR A 195 15.99 20.75 -0.83
N GLY A 196 16.58 21.87 -0.43
CA GLY A 196 17.46 22.65 -1.30
C GLY A 196 18.74 21.86 -1.61
N VAL A 197 18.91 21.50 -2.88
CA VAL A 197 20.04 20.73 -3.40
C VAL A 197 20.33 21.17 -4.85
N PRO A 198 21.59 21.08 -5.33
CA PRO A 198 21.91 21.34 -6.73
C PRO A 198 21.16 20.38 -7.69
N VAL A 199 20.96 20.83 -8.93
CA VAL A 199 20.51 19.96 -10.03
C VAL A 199 21.49 18.79 -10.19
N GLY A 200 20.97 17.59 -10.43
CA GLY A 200 21.76 16.37 -10.60
C GLY A 200 22.05 15.61 -9.30
N THR A 201 21.60 16.09 -8.13
CA THR A 201 21.84 15.37 -6.86
C THR A 201 21.08 14.03 -6.88
N PRO A 202 21.72 12.89 -6.59
CA PRO A 202 21.05 11.60 -6.57
C PRO A 202 19.87 11.58 -5.58
N VAL A 203 18.71 11.15 -6.07
CA VAL A 203 17.49 10.97 -5.28
C VAL A 203 17.28 9.48 -5.08
N VAL A 204 17.10 9.06 -3.83
CA VAL A 204 16.95 7.64 -3.47
C VAL A 204 15.54 7.29 -3.02
N ALA A 205 15.15 6.04 -3.25
CA ALA A 205 13.93 5.47 -2.69
C ALA A 205 14.03 5.41 -1.16
N VAL A 206 13.04 5.98 -0.47
CA VAL A 206 13.03 6.00 1.01
C VAL A 206 12.71 4.63 1.60
N ALA A 207 12.09 3.76 0.81
CA ALA A 207 11.74 2.40 1.18
C ALA A 207 11.62 1.55 -0.09
N ARG A 208 11.71 0.23 0.08
CA ARG A 208 11.39 -0.73 -0.97
C ARG A 208 9.98 -0.48 -1.52
N GLY A 209 9.81 -0.62 -2.82
CA GLY A 209 8.51 -0.38 -3.45
C GLY A 209 8.48 -0.64 -4.95
N ARG A 210 7.36 -0.29 -5.56
CA ARG A 210 7.13 -0.32 -7.00
C ARG A 210 6.91 1.08 -7.53
N VAL A 211 7.53 1.39 -8.66
CA VAL A 211 7.28 2.63 -9.39
C VAL A 211 5.87 2.61 -9.95
N GLN A 212 5.01 3.51 -9.46
CA GLN A 212 3.64 3.64 -9.96
C GLN A 212 3.54 4.62 -11.12
N VAL A 213 4.27 5.74 -11.02
CA VAL A 213 4.19 6.82 -12.01
C VAL A 213 5.58 7.40 -12.20
N VAL A 214 5.93 7.61 -13.46
CA VAL A 214 6.95 8.56 -13.89
C VAL A 214 6.23 9.49 -14.85
N GLY A 215 6.23 10.78 -14.57
CA GLY A 215 5.43 11.73 -15.34
C GLY A 215 5.97 13.14 -15.30
N GLU A 216 5.29 14.02 -16.03
CA GLU A 216 5.57 15.45 -16.09
C GLU A 216 4.29 16.26 -15.87
N GLY A 217 4.43 17.46 -15.30
CA GLY A 217 3.32 18.38 -15.14
C GLY A 217 3.77 19.81 -14.93
N ALA A 218 2.93 20.78 -15.32
CA ALA A 218 3.28 22.20 -15.30
C ALA A 218 3.73 22.71 -13.92
N ARG A 219 3.12 22.21 -12.83
CA ARG A 219 3.52 22.57 -11.46
C ARG A 219 4.58 21.64 -10.89
N ALA A 220 4.39 20.33 -11.05
CA ALA A 220 5.24 19.31 -10.42
C ALA A 220 6.60 19.12 -11.11
N GLY A 221 6.76 19.62 -12.34
CA GLY A 221 7.89 19.27 -13.18
C GLY A 221 7.87 17.79 -13.53
N ARG A 222 9.05 17.21 -13.74
CA ARG A 222 9.22 15.77 -13.81
C ARG A 222 9.14 15.18 -12.41
N TYR A 223 8.42 14.07 -12.26
CA TYR A 223 8.20 13.45 -10.97
C TYR A 223 8.12 11.92 -11.03
N VAL A 224 8.41 11.30 -9.89
CA VAL A 224 8.27 9.86 -9.65
C VAL A 224 7.34 9.64 -8.46
N LYS A 225 6.47 8.63 -8.56
CA LYS A 225 5.67 8.13 -7.43
C LYS A 225 5.96 6.66 -7.20
N LEU A 226 6.25 6.29 -5.96
CA LEU A 226 6.44 4.91 -5.54
C LEU A 226 5.28 4.50 -4.64
N ALA A 227 4.80 3.27 -4.82
CA ALA A 227 4.02 2.58 -3.80
C ALA A 227 4.89 1.59 -3.05
N HIS A 228 4.77 1.62 -1.74
CA HIS A 228 5.52 0.75 -0.84
C HIS A 228 4.62 -0.38 -0.34
N GLU A 229 5.23 -1.51 0.01
CA GLU A 229 4.55 -2.75 0.41
C GLU A 229 3.68 -2.59 1.68
N ASN A 230 3.90 -1.53 2.45
CA ASN A 230 3.22 -1.18 3.69
C ASN A 230 2.08 -0.15 3.52
N GLY A 231 1.63 0.14 2.29
CA GLY A 231 0.52 1.07 2.03
C GLY A 231 0.90 2.55 2.05
N TYR A 232 2.20 2.85 2.08
CA TYR A 232 2.73 4.20 1.93
C TYR A 232 2.94 4.51 0.45
N GLN A 233 2.86 5.79 0.14
CA GLN A 233 3.26 6.30 -1.17
C GLN A 233 4.23 7.45 -0.97
N SER A 234 5.34 7.43 -1.70
CA SER A 234 6.26 8.56 -1.77
C SER A 234 6.20 9.21 -3.13
N SER A 235 6.30 10.54 -3.17
CA SER A 235 6.40 11.31 -4.41
C SER A 235 7.63 12.21 -4.40
N TYR A 236 8.31 12.26 -5.54
CA TYR A 236 9.57 12.99 -5.75
C TYR A 236 9.38 13.90 -6.94
N LEU A 237 9.36 15.21 -6.72
CA LEU A 237 9.00 16.22 -7.71
C LEU A 237 10.19 17.13 -8.06
N HIS A 238 10.02 17.93 -9.12
CA HIS A 238 11.01 18.85 -9.66
C HIS A 238 12.31 18.16 -10.11
N LEU A 239 12.20 16.90 -10.56
CA LEU A 239 13.35 16.09 -10.97
C LEU A 239 13.99 16.64 -12.24
N ASP A 240 15.25 16.30 -12.47
CA ASP A 240 15.97 16.66 -13.69
C ASP A 240 15.36 15.92 -14.90
N ALA A 241 14.90 16.66 -15.91
CA ALA A 241 14.34 16.11 -17.14
C ALA A 241 15.37 15.38 -18.01
N ARG A 242 16.66 15.68 -17.86
CA ARG A 242 17.75 15.12 -18.67
C ARG A 242 18.42 13.91 -18.03
N ALA A 243 18.22 13.70 -16.72
CA ALA A 243 18.85 12.61 -16.00
C ALA A 243 18.13 11.26 -16.23
N PRO A 244 18.84 10.12 -16.10
CA PRO A 244 18.21 8.81 -16.02
C PRO A 244 17.22 8.73 -14.86
N CYS A 245 16.15 7.96 -15.05
CA CYS A 245 15.13 7.72 -14.05
C CYS A 245 14.62 6.29 -14.17
N VAL A 246 14.11 5.75 -13.07
CA VAL A 246 13.43 4.45 -13.05
C VAL A 246 12.19 4.44 -13.94
N GLU A 247 11.80 3.24 -14.37
CA GLU A 247 10.65 3.03 -15.23
C GLU A 247 9.40 2.63 -14.44
N VAL A 248 8.22 2.94 -14.97
CA VAL A 248 6.94 2.52 -14.38
C VAL A 248 6.89 1.00 -14.30
N GLY A 249 6.46 0.48 -13.14
CA GLY A 249 6.39 -0.94 -12.86
C GLY A 249 7.67 -1.54 -12.27
N ALA A 250 8.81 -0.86 -12.32
CA ALA A 250 10.06 -1.34 -11.74
C ALA A 250 9.95 -1.53 -10.21
N LEU A 251 10.58 -2.59 -9.69
CA LEU A 251 10.82 -2.75 -8.26
C LEU A 251 12.07 -1.98 -7.88
N VAL A 252 12.02 -1.28 -6.74
CA VAL A 252 13.14 -0.51 -6.20
C VAL A 252 13.38 -0.91 -4.76
N GLU A 253 14.65 -0.97 -4.38
CA GLU A 253 15.07 -1.21 -3.00
C GLU A 253 15.24 0.09 -2.22
N GLN A 254 15.19 0.01 -0.89
CA GLN A 254 15.50 1.17 -0.04
C GLN A 254 16.92 1.67 -0.32
N GLY A 255 17.09 2.98 -0.51
CA GLY A 255 18.38 3.60 -0.81
C GLY A 255 18.82 3.50 -2.26
N GLN A 256 18.08 2.77 -3.11
CA GLN A 256 18.35 2.73 -4.55
C GLN A 256 18.14 4.12 -5.17
N VAL A 257 19.08 4.56 -6.01
CA VAL A 257 18.91 5.78 -6.81
C VAL A 257 17.79 5.59 -7.82
N ILE A 258 16.79 6.47 -7.76
CA ILE A 258 15.59 6.42 -8.62
C ILE A 258 15.55 7.54 -9.65
N ALA A 259 16.22 8.66 -9.37
CA ALA A 259 16.25 9.85 -10.21
C ALA A 259 17.37 10.80 -9.75
N ALA A 260 17.44 11.98 -10.37
CA ALA A 260 18.23 13.11 -9.89
C ALA A 260 17.35 14.34 -9.64
N SER A 261 17.70 15.15 -8.64
CA SER A 261 17.02 16.42 -8.35
C SER A 261 17.19 17.40 -9.50
N GLY A 262 16.24 18.29 -9.69
CA GLY A 262 16.27 19.26 -10.78
C GLY A 262 15.70 20.61 -10.37
N ASP A 263 15.15 21.28 -11.38
CA ASP A 263 14.50 22.58 -11.26
C ASP A 263 13.33 22.70 -12.25
N THR A 264 12.61 21.59 -12.45
CA THR A 264 11.53 21.51 -13.45
C THR A 264 10.17 21.85 -12.84
N GLY A 265 9.25 22.37 -13.66
CA GLY A 265 7.91 22.77 -13.21
C GLY A 265 7.89 24.15 -12.57
N ARG A 266 7.07 24.33 -11.53
CA ARG A 266 6.92 25.61 -10.83
C ARG A 266 7.79 25.63 -9.58
N THR A 267 9.00 26.15 -9.71
CA THR A 267 10.00 26.25 -8.65
C THR A 267 10.49 27.70 -8.50
N THR A 268 11.14 28.02 -7.37
CA THR A 268 11.88 29.29 -7.18
C THR A 268 13.39 29.10 -7.34
N GLY A 269 13.83 27.88 -7.65
CA GLY A 269 15.23 27.46 -7.78
C GLY A 269 15.41 25.98 -7.42
N PRO A 270 16.62 25.43 -7.63
CA PRO A 270 16.87 23.99 -7.53
C PRO A 270 16.57 23.40 -6.15
N HIS A 271 15.72 22.37 -6.13
CA HIS A 271 15.38 21.60 -4.93
C HIS A 271 14.71 20.28 -5.28
N LEU A 272 14.63 19.38 -4.30
CA LEU A 272 13.73 18.24 -4.33
C LEU A 272 12.50 18.54 -3.48
N HIS A 273 11.32 18.40 -4.07
CA HIS A 273 10.07 18.35 -3.31
C HIS A 273 9.67 16.89 -3.04
N TYR A 274 9.53 16.54 -1.76
CA TYR A 274 9.25 15.18 -1.31
C TYR A 274 7.93 15.11 -0.55
N GLU A 275 6.98 14.33 -1.04
CA GLU A 275 5.72 14.04 -0.35
C GLU A 275 5.71 12.61 0.19
N LEU A 276 5.09 12.43 1.35
CA LEU A 276 4.72 11.13 1.89
C LEU A 276 3.20 11.08 2.07
N ARG A 277 2.59 9.97 1.68
CA ARG A 277 1.16 9.71 1.88
C ARG A 277 0.93 8.39 2.59
N VAL A 278 -0.06 8.38 3.48
CA VAL A 278 -0.56 7.19 4.18
C VAL A 278 -2.03 7.08 3.87
N ALA A 279 -2.46 5.94 3.33
CA ALA A 279 -3.85 5.74 2.88
C ALA A 279 -4.36 6.87 1.96
N GLY A 280 -3.48 7.39 1.09
CA GLY A 280 -3.79 8.46 0.13
C GLY A 280 -3.71 9.90 0.69
N LEU A 281 -3.63 10.07 2.02
CA LEU A 281 -3.57 11.38 2.67
C LEU A 281 -2.12 11.88 2.83
N PRO A 282 -1.80 13.14 2.46
CA PRO A 282 -0.49 13.73 2.73
C PRO A 282 -0.22 13.85 4.24
N VAL A 283 0.97 13.43 4.65
CA VAL A 283 1.45 13.51 6.04
C VAL A 283 2.78 14.25 6.09
N ASP A 284 3.10 14.88 7.22
CA ASP A 284 4.40 15.54 7.39
C ASP A 284 5.51 14.47 7.40
N PRO A 285 6.39 14.39 6.40
CA PRO A 285 7.45 13.40 6.40
C PRO A 285 8.38 13.58 7.59
N LEU A 286 8.65 14.80 8.06
CA LEU A 286 9.57 15.02 9.19
C LEU A 286 8.98 14.58 10.53
N ALA A 287 7.65 14.57 10.66
CA ALA A 287 6.95 14.05 11.84
C ALA A 287 6.54 12.57 11.70
N THR A 288 6.44 12.07 10.47
CA THR A 288 5.98 10.70 10.15
C THR A 288 7.14 9.74 9.88
N LEU A 289 8.35 10.23 9.63
CA LEU A 289 9.57 9.43 9.73
C LEU A 289 9.72 8.99 11.19
N PRO A 290 9.54 7.71 11.51
CA PRO A 290 9.62 7.30 12.89
C PRO A 290 11.07 7.52 13.36
N PRO A 291 11.29 8.13 14.54
CA PRO A 291 12.53 7.85 15.28
C PRO A 291 12.64 6.33 15.47
N PRO A 292 13.84 5.77 15.72
CA PRO A 292 14.01 4.33 15.89
C PRO A 292 12.91 3.77 16.81
N ALA A 293 12.03 2.94 16.22
CA ALA A 293 10.89 2.26 16.84
C ALA A 293 9.88 3.17 17.60
N ALA A 294 9.13 4.00 16.87
CA ALA A 294 7.96 4.70 17.44
C ALA A 294 6.98 3.73 18.12
N ALA A 295 6.60 4.03 19.36
CA ALA A 295 5.66 3.24 20.15
C ALA A 295 4.21 3.68 19.92
N LEU A 296 3.28 2.72 19.99
CA LEU A 296 1.84 2.98 19.95
C LEU A 296 1.42 3.91 21.09
N GLY A 297 0.54 4.87 20.78
CA GLY A 297 -0.11 5.69 21.80
C GLY A 297 -1.00 4.87 22.74
N PRO A 298 -1.40 5.39 23.92
CA PRO A 298 -2.04 4.59 24.98
C PRO A 298 -3.28 3.80 24.53
N ARG A 299 -4.15 4.40 23.71
CA ARG A 299 -5.36 3.73 23.18
C ARG A 299 -5.02 2.59 22.21
N ALA A 300 -4.14 2.84 21.25
CA ALA A 300 -3.71 1.85 20.28
C ALA A 300 -2.93 0.71 20.95
N ARG A 301 -2.11 1.02 21.96
CA ARG A 301 -1.39 0.05 22.78
C ARG A 301 -2.34 -0.88 23.53
N GLY A 302 -3.45 -0.35 24.06
CA GLY A 302 -4.50 -1.18 24.69
C GLY A 302 -5.10 -2.20 23.72
N GLY A 303 -5.45 -1.77 22.51
CA GLY A 303 -5.96 -2.67 21.48
C GLY A 303 -4.92 -3.70 21.01
N HIS A 304 -3.66 -3.30 20.88
CA HIS A 304 -2.54 -4.19 20.53
C HIS A 304 -2.32 -5.29 21.58
N LEU A 305 -2.32 -4.94 22.86
CA LEU A 305 -2.18 -5.91 23.95
C LEU A 305 -3.39 -6.85 24.05
N ALA A 306 -4.60 -6.35 23.75
CA ALA A 306 -5.80 -7.18 23.68
C ALA A 306 -5.70 -8.21 22.53
N LEU A 307 -5.20 -7.79 21.37
CA LEU A 307 -4.95 -8.69 20.23
C LEU A 307 -3.93 -9.77 20.58
N ILE A 308 -2.80 -9.41 21.21
CA ILE A 308 -1.80 -10.38 21.66
C ILE A 308 -2.43 -11.44 22.55
N ARG A 309 -3.19 -11.00 23.56
CA ARG A 309 -3.85 -11.90 24.50
C ARG A 309 -4.80 -12.85 23.78
N HIS A 310 -5.62 -12.33 22.87
CA HIS A 310 -6.54 -13.14 22.07
C HIS A 310 -5.78 -14.23 21.28
N LEU A 311 -4.70 -13.87 20.59
CA LEU A 311 -3.89 -14.80 19.81
C LEU A 311 -3.25 -15.90 20.68
N GLU A 312 -2.83 -15.57 21.90
CA GLU A 312 -2.25 -16.53 22.84
C GLU A 312 -3.30 -17.48 23.45
N GLU A 313 -4.53 -17.00 23.63
CA GLU A 313 -5.68 -17.76 24.15
C GLU A 313 -6.27 -18.71 23.11
N THR A 314 -6.23 -18.35 21.82
CA THR A 314 -6.61 -19.24 20.71
C THR A 314 -5.59 -20.40 20.61
N ARG A 315 -5.98 -21.58 21.09
CA ARG A 315 -5.20 -22.83 21.02
C ARG A 315 -5.51 -23.61 19.76
#